data_AF-A0A2H6B1N1-F1
#
_entry.id   AF-A0A2H6B1N1-F1
#
_cell.length_a   1.000
_cell.length_b   1.000
_cell.length_c   1.000
_cell.angle_alpha   90.00
_cell.angle_beta   90.00
_cell.angle_gamma   90.00
#
_symmetry.space_group_name_H-M   'P 1'
#
loop_
_entity.id
_entity.type
_entity.pdbx_description
1 polymer ?
#
loop_
_entity_poly.entity_id
_entity_poly.type
_entity_poly.pdbx_seq_one_letter_code
_entity_poly.pdbx_strand_id
1 'polypeptide(L)'
;MTPLVTLAEIRQALAENPDRLAEELLPLGSFVRHKYDQGPAWVFRPHRPEDADPRELAEWELTAEQWAEQMAVARLALRHDMKLDALQEGFARV
;
A
#
# COMPACT_ATOMS: atom_id res chain seq x y z
N MET A 1 14.11 12.89 3.53
CA MET A 1 12.79 13.04 2.88
C MET A 1 12.42 11.74 2.18
N THR A 2 11.56 10.96 2.83
CA THR A 2 11.04 9.68 2.35
C THR A 2 10.16 9.88 1.11
N PRO A 3 10.31 9.09 0.04
CA PRO A 3 9.43 9.18 -1.12
C PRO A 3 8.01 8.76 -0.73
N LEU A 4 7.02 9.55 -1.15
CA LEU A 4 5.60 9.32 -0.90
C LEU A 4 4.89 9.09 -2.22
N VAL A 5 3.91 8.20 -2.20
CA VAL A 5 2.91 8.05 -3.26
C VAL A 5 1.55 8.31 -2.64
N THR A 6 0.69 9.04 -3.34
CA THR A 6 -0.64 9.41 -2.86
C THR A 6 -1.66 8.35 -3.23
N LEU A 7 -2.81 8.38 -2.54
CA LEU A 7 -3.92 7.48 -2.87
C LEU A 7 -4.51 7.76 -4.26
N ALA A 8 -4.45 9.01 -4.72
CA ALA A 8 -4.93 9.39 -6.05
C ALA A 8 -4.05 8.80 -7.16
N GLU A 9 -2.72 8.93 -7.02
CA GLU A 9 -1.75 8.44 -8.01
C GLU A 9 -1.85 6.93 -8.20
N ILE A 10 -1.87 6.15 -7.11
CA ILE A 10 -1.98 4.69 -7.22
C ILE A 10 -3.32 4.26 -7.82
N ARG A 11 -4.43 4.94 -7.48
CA ARG A 11 -5.74 4.64 -8.05
C ARG A 11 -5.79 4.89 -9.55
N GLN A 12 -5.20 6.00 -9.99
CA GLN A 12 -5.10 6.31 -11.42
C GLN A 12 -4.26 5.26 -12.15
N ALA A 13 -3.07 4.96 -11.65
CA ALA A 13 -2.16 3.99 -12.29
C ALA A 13 -2.79 2.58 -12.41
N LEU A 14 -3.50 2.11 -11.38
CA LEU A 14 -4.21 0.84 -11.40
C LEU A 14 -5.46 0.85 -12.29
N ALA A 15 -6.11 2.00 -12.47
CA ALA A 15 -7.23 2.13 -13.41
C ALA A 15 -6.74 2.12 -14.87
N GLU A 16 -5.57 2.70 -15.14
CA GLU A 16 -4.94 2.72 -16.47
C GLU A 16 -4.39 1.35 -16.86
N ASN A 17 -3.88 0.56 -15.91
CA ASN A 17 -3.39 -0.79 -16.16
C ASN A 17 -3.78 -1.74 -15.00
N PRO A 18 -4.97 -2.38 -15.07
CA PRO A 18 -5.50 -3.19 -13.97
C PRO A 18 -4.77 -4.52 -13.77
N ASP A 19 -4.02 -5.00 -14.76
CA ASP A 19 -3.28 -6.27 -14.66
C ASP A 19 -1.85 -6.07 -14.12
N ARG A 20 -1.44 -4.81 -13.90
CA ARG A 20 -0.14 -4.47 -13.32
C ARG A 20 -0.14 -4.75 -11.82
N LEU A 21 0.95 -5.33 -11.32
CA LEU A 21 1.19 -5.45 -9.88
C LEU A 21 1.36 -4.07 -9.26
N ALA A 22 0.58 -3.79 -8.21
CA ALA A 22 0.64 -2.56 -7.45
C ALA A 22 1.99 -2.39 -6.77
N GLU A 23 2.66 -3.49 -6.41
CA GLU A 23 4.03 -3.52 -5.90
C GLU A 23 5.00 -2.65 -6.74
N GLU A 24 4.90 -2.70 -8.07
CA GLU A 24 5.79 -1.99 -8.99
C GLU A 24 5.60 -0.46 -8.96
N LEU A 25 4.49 0.00 -8.40
CA LEU A 25 4.14 1.42 -8.27
C LEU A 25 4.63 2.01 -6.94
N LEU A 26 5.07 1.17 -6.01
CA LEU A 26 5.50 1.60 -4.68
C LEU A 26 6.99 1.99 -4.71
N PRO A 27 7.36 3.20 -4.28
CA PRO A 27 8.76 3.62 -4.28
C PRO A 27 9.61 2.74 -3.36
N LEU A 28 10.75 2.26 -3.84
CA LEU A 28 11.70 1.51 -3.01
C LEU A 28 12.18 2.36 -1.84
N GLY A 29 12.29 1.76 -0.65
CA GLY A 29 12.69 2.45 0.57
C GLY A 29 11.66 3.45 1.11
N SER A 30 10.41 3.43 0.62
CA SER A 30 9.31 4.20 1.20
C SER A 30 8.63 3.45 2.35
N PHE A 31 7.96 4.21 3.23
CA PHE A 31 7.14 3.65 4.29
C PHE A 31 6.00 2.76 3.74
N VAL A 32 5.35 3.19 2.65
CA VAL A 32 4.31 2.38 1.99
C VAL A 32 4.85 1.03 1.51
N ARG A 33 6.06 1.02 0.93
CA ARG A 33 6.70 -0.22 0.46
C ARG A 33 7.02 -1.13 1.62
N HIS A 34 7.59 -0.58 2.69
CA HIS A 34 7.85 -1.32 3.93
C HIS A 34 6.58 -1.99 4.49
N LYS A 35 5.46 -1.26 4.53
CA LYS A 35 4.19 -1.81 5.00
C LYS A 35 3.62 -2.85 4.04
N TYR A 36 3.68 -2.63 2.73
CA TYR A 36 3.28 -3.62 1.75
C TYR A 36 4.04 -4.95 1.94
N ASP A 37 5.36 -4.89 2.11
CA ASP A 37 6.22 -6.07 2.29
C ASP A 37 5.93 -6.84 3.62
N GLN A 38 5.40 -6.17 4.65
CA GLN A 38 4.92 -6.85 5.88
C GLN A 38 3.64 -7.70 5.65
N GLY A 39 2.97 -7.53 4.51
CA GLY A 39 1.79 -8.30 4.15
C GLY A 39 0.54 -7.96 4.98
N PRO A 40 -0.43 -8.89 5.11
CA PRO A 40 -1.76 -8.58 5.64
C PRO A 40 -1.84 -8.38 7.16
N ALA A 41 -0.73 -8.51 7.89
CA ALA A 41 -0.70 -8.50 9.35
C ALA A 41 -1.33 -7.25 9.98
N TRP A 42 -1.28 -6.12 9.28
CA TRP A 42 -1.81 -4.82 9.73
C TRP A 42 -3.10 -4.39 9.02
N VAL A 43 -3.67 -5.20 8.11
CA VAL A 43 -4.72 -4.78 7.15
C VAL A 43 -6.16 -4.84 7.70
N PHE A 44 -6.34 -5.33 8.94
CA PHE A 44 -7.65 -5.64 9.52
C PHE A 44 -8.56 -4.42 9.73
N ARG A 45 -8.01 -3.23 9.93
CA ARG A 45 -8.80 -1.99 10.12
C ARG A 45 -8.29 -0.84 9.24
N PRO A 46 -9.16 0.14 8.88
CA PRO A 46 -8.69 1.41 8.37
C PRO A 46 -7.76 2.08 9.39
N HIS A 47 -6.66 2.63 8.90
CA HIS A 47 -5.68 3.36 9.70
C HIS A 47 -5.98 4.84 9.61
N ARG A 48 -6.23 5.48 10.75
CA ARG A 48 -6.51 6.90 10.83
C ARG A 48 -5.30 7.66 11.38
N PRO A 49 -5.18 8.97 11.16
CA PRO A 49 -4.06 9.74 11.71
C PRO A 49 -3.86 9.55 13.22
N GLU A 50 -4.94 9.42 13.99
CA GLU A 50 -4.89 9.16 15.43
C GLU A 50 -4.32 7.78 15.84
N ASP A 51 -4.22 6.83 14.90
CA ASP A 51 -3.65 5.50 15.13
C ASP A 51 -2.13 5.44 14.88
N ALA A 52 -1.52 6.53 14.40
CA ALA A 52 -0.13 6.53 13.97
C ALA A 52 0.82 6.27 15.15
N ASP A 53 1.73 5.29 15.00
CA ASP A 53 2.77 5.02 15.99
C ASP A 53 3.79 6.17 16.00
N PRO A 54 4.01 6.87 17.13
CA PRO A 54 5.00 7.95 17.22
C PRO A 54 6.41 7.52 16.80
N ARG A 55 6.77 6.25 16.98
CA ARG A 55 8.06 5.71 16.53
C ARG A 55 8.15 5.67 15.01
N GLU A 56 7.10 5.23 14.35
CA GLU A 56 7.05 5.20 12.88
C GLU A 56 7.04 6.61 12.30
N LEU A 57 6.31 7.55 12.91
CA LEU A 57 6.33 8.96 12.52
C LEU A 57 7.75 9.54 12.58
N ALA A 58 8.47 9.27 13.67
CA ALA A 58 9.84 9.75 13.86
C ALA A 58 10.84 9.06 12.93
N GLU A 59 10.76 7.73 12.78
CA GLU A 59 11.68 6.94 11.95
C GLU A 59 11.57 7.30 10.47
N TRP A 60 10.35 7.51 9.99
CA TRP A 60 10.06 7.72 8.56
C TRP A 60 9.88 9.18 8.18
N GLU A 61 10.06 10.09 9.15
CA GLU A 61 9.89 11.54 8.98
C GLU A 61 8.48 11.91 8.45
N LEU A 62 7.42 11.30 8.99
CA LEU A 62 6.04 11.47 8.53
C LEU A 62 5.20 12.30 9.50
N THR A 63 4.24 13.06 8.97
CA THR A 63 3.09 13.50 9.75
C THR A 63 2.07 12.38 9.93
N ALA A 64 1.15 12.52 10.89
CA ALA A 64 0.09 11.55 11.12
C ALA A 64 -0.82 11.36 9.87
N GLU A 65 -1.04 12.43 9.12
CA GLU A 65 -1.81 12.43 7.87
C GLU A 65 -1.07 11.69 6.76
N GLN A 66 0.23 11.96 6.60
CA GLN A 66 1.07 11.26 5.63
C GLN A 66 1.13 9.77 5.96
N TRP A 67 1.30 9.42 7.24
CA TRP A 67 1.28 8.02 7.70
C TRP A 67 -0.05 7.35 7.34
N ALA A 68 -1.18 7.97 7.65
CA ALA A 68 -2.50 7.41 7.38
C ALA A 68 -2.73 7.23 5.87
N GLU A 69 -2.29 8.19 5.05
CA GLU A 69 -2.35 8.07 3.60
C GLU A 69 -1.48 6.92 3.08
N GLN A 70 -0.22 6.81 3.53
CA GLN A 70 0.66 5.71 3.12
C GLN A 70 0.10 4.34 3.53
N MET A 71 -0.50 4.22 4.73
CA MET A 71 -1.19 3.00 5.16
C MET A 71 -2.37 2.67 4.24
N ALA A 72 -3.12 3.68 3.79
CA ALA A 72 -4.23 3.50 2.85
C ALA A 72 -3.74 3.05 1.46
N VAL A 73 -2.62 3.60 0.97
CA VAL A 73 -1.99 3.16 -0.28
C VAL A 73 -1.52 1.72 -0.17
N ALA A 74 -0.75 1.37 0.87
CA ALA A 74 -0.23 0.01 1.04
C ALA A 74 -1.40 -1.00 1.10
N ARG A 75 -2.51 -0.61 1.74
CA ARG A 75 -3.70 -1.46 1.86
C ARG A 75 -4.37 -1.68 0.51
N LEU A 76 -4.46 -0.64 -0.31
CA LEU A 76 -5.00 -0.74 -1.66
C LEU A 76 -4.11 -1.63 -2.53
N ALA A 77 -2.81 -1.41 -2.49
CA ALA A 77 -1.83 -2.18 -3.25
C ALA A 77 -1.89 -3.68 -2.90
N LEU A 78 -1.84 -4.02 -1.62
CA LEU A 78 -1.91 -5.41 -1.17
C LEU A 78 -3.21 -6.10 -1.61
N ARG A 79 -4.35 -5.40 -1.49
CA ARG A 79 -5.64 -5.95 -1.92
C ARG A 79 -5.74 -6.16 -3.42
N HIS A 80 -5.13 -5.26 -4.20
CA HIS A 80 -5.08 -5.37 -5.65
C HIS A 80 -4.29 -6.61 -6.07
N ASP A 81 -3.07 -6.77 -5.54
CA ASP A 81 -2.20 -7.89 -5.90
C ASP A 81 -2.76 -9.23 -5.43
N MET A 82 -3.29 -9.31 -4.19
CA MET A 82 -4.00 -10.51 -3.72
C MET A 82 -5.19 -10.90 -4.61
N LYS A 83 -5.88 -9.91 -5.20
CA LYS A 83 -7.00 -10.17 -6.11
C LYS A 83 -6.47 -10.67 -7.46
N LEU A 84 -5.40 -10.09 -7.98
CA LEU A 84 -4.76 -10.55 -9.21
C LEU A 84 -4.27 -12.00 -9.05
N ASP A 85 -3.58 -12.32 -7.97
CA ASP A 85 -3.11 -13.67 -7.65
C ASP A 85 -4.29 -14.66 -7.60
N ALA A 86 -5.36 -14.32 -6.88
CA ALA A 86 -6.55 -15.17 -6.78
C ALA A 86 -7.25 -15.40 -8.13
N LEU A 87 -7.27 -14.38 -9.01
CA LEU A 87 -7.80 -14.52 -10.37
C LEU A 87 -6.91 -15.46 -11.18
N GLN A 88 -5.59 -15.28 -11.16
CA GLN A 88 -4.63 -16.09 -11.90
C GLN A 88 -4.63 -17.56 -11.46
N GLU A 89 -4.63 -17.82 -10.15
CA GLU A 89 -4.76 -19.18 -9.60
C GLU A 89 -6.11 -19.82 -9.95
N GLY A 90 -7.18 -19.03 -9.97
CA GLY A 90 -8.52 -19.45 -10.38
C GLY A 90 -8.60 -19.88 -11.84
N PHE A 91 -7.89 -19.20 -12.74
CA PHE A 91 -7.81 -19.54 -14.16
C PHE A 91 -6.90 -20.74 -14.46
N ALA A 92 -5.89 -21.02 -13.63
CA ALA A 92 -4.98 -22.16 -13.81
C ALA A 92 -5.58 -23.53 -13.46
N ARG A 93 -6.79 -23.58 -12.89
CA ARG A 93 -7.49 -24.80 -12.47
C ARG A 93 -8.59 -25.30 -13.43
N VAL A 94 -8.74 -24.69 -14.61
CA VAL A 94 -9.78 -25.04 -15.60
C VAL A 94 -9.20 -25.80 -16.78
#